data_AF-A0A161MCS3-F1
#
_entry.id   AF-A0A161MCS3-F1
#
_cell.length_a   1.000
_cell.length_b   1.000
_cell.length_c   1.000
_cell.angle_alpha   90.00
_cell.angle_beta   90.00
_cell.angle_gamma   90.00
#
_symmetry.space_group_name_H-M   'P 1'
#
loop_
_entity.id
_entity.type
_entity.pdbx_description
1 polymer ?
#
loop_
_entity_poly.entity_id
_entity_poly.type
_entity_poly.pdbx_seq_one_letter_code
_entity_poly.pdbx_strand_id
1 'polypeptide(L)'
;IPPRNHAETLCLEEDVDIKNIKIYYMYGEGRESILQDEPNFQMKKALKTAVNLLSNQFSCATTKVNLSCFRNSLAFARLILQVKGIENVFQTNDENPDDYGALRMLEMLLKKLTFQTNASISSVLFGPLQCLIQLAPKEMKERLEKHVKYTKNKVVELLGEDGVLIYPTFSCEAQYHNKMCG
;
A
#
# COMPACT_ATOMS: atom_id res chain seq x y z
N ILE A 1 11.09 12.47 1.59
CA ILE A 1 10.15 12.85 0.51
C ILE A 1 10.77 14.06 -0.16
N PRO A 2 11.06 14.06 -1.48
CA PRO A 2 11.56 15.27 -2.13
C PRO A 2 10.51 16.39 -1.99
N PRO A 3 10.93 17.66 -1.90
CA PRO A 3 10.01 18.79 -1.73
C PRO A 3 8.97 18.84 -2.85
N ARG A 4 7.72 19.18 -2.51
CA ARG A 4 6.52 19.12 -3.38
C ARG A 4 6.45 20.22 -4.46
N ASN A 5 7.47 21.07 -4.62
CA ASN A 5 7.46 22.21 -5.54
C ASN A 5 8.30 21.94 -6.80
N HIS A 6 7.81 21.04 -7.64
CA HIS A 6 8.40 20.73 -8.95
C HIS A 6 7.38 20.89 -10.08
N ALA A 7 6.32 21.68 -9.88
CA ALA A 7 5.29 21.90 -10.90
C ALA A 7 5.88 22.40 -12.23
N GLU A 8 6.91 23.25 -12.16
CA GLU A 8 7.61 23.80 -13.32
C GLU A 8 8.48 22.78 -14.08
N THR A 9 8.85 21.66 -13.44
CA THR A 9 9.61 20.57 -14.09
C THR A 9 8.72 19.42 -14.55
N LEU A 10 7.40 19.51 -14.33
CA LEU A 10 6.45 18.49 -14.77
C LEU A 10 5.95 18.86 -16.17
N CYS A 11 6.23 18.02 -17.15
CA CYS A 11 5.75 18.17 -18.53
C CYS A 11 4.27 17.78 -18.67
N LEU A 12 3.37 18.41 -17.89
CA LEU A 12 1.95 18.04 -17.86
C LEU A 12 1.19 18.39 -19.14
N GLU A 13 1.66 19.43 -19.85
CA GLU A 13 1.06 19.95 -21.09
C GLU A 13 1.73 19.35 -22.35
N GLU A 14 2.71 18.47 -22.18
CA GLU A 14 3.40 17.82 -23.29
C GLU A 14 2.59 16.62 -23.78
N ASP A 15 2.33 16.57 -25.09
CA ASP A 15 1.65 15.44 -25.71
C ASP A 15 2.50 14.18 -25.61
N VAL A 16 1.97 13.15 -24.95
CA VAL A 16 2.64 11.85 -24.80
C VAL A 16 2.22 10.92 -25.93
N ASP A 17 3.20 10.42 -26.70
CA ASP A 17 2.95 9.33 -27.63
C ASP A 17 2.74 8.02 -26.86
N ILE A 18 1.48 7.61 -26.75
CA ILE A 18 1.03 6.41 -26.03
C ILE A 18 1.75 5.15 -26.52
N LYS A 19 2.20 5.11 -27.78
CA LYS A 19 2.92 3.95 -28.34
C LYS A 19 4.27 3.70 -27.69
N ASN A 20 4.92 4.74 -27.18
CA ASN A 20 6.24 4.64 -26.55
C ASN A 20 6.14 4.16 -25.09
N ILE A 21 4.93 4.13 -24.52
CA ILE A 21 4.71 3.71 -23.13
C ILE A 21 4.97 2.20 -22.98
N LYS A 22 5.79 1.85 -22.00
CA LYS A 22 6.09 0.47 -21.61
C LYS A 22 5.18 0.05 -20.47
N ILE A 23 4.26 -0.85 -20.76
CA ILE A 23 3.30 -1.36 -19.79
C ILE A 23 3.87 -2.60 -19.10
N TYR A 24 4.23 -2.46 -17.85
CA TYR A 24 4.56 -3.57 -16.96
C TYR A 24 3.31 -3.99 -16.21
N TYR A 25 3.11 -5.28 -15.99
CA TYR A 25 2.00 -5.74 -15.18
C TYR A 25 2.34 -6.95 -14.32
N MET A 26 1.72 -7.02 -13.15
CA MET A 26 1.81 -8.17 -12.26
C MET A 26 0.45 -8.41 -11.59
N TYR A 27 0.13 -9.67 -11.33
CA TYR A 27 -1.12 -10.01 -10.65
C TYR A 27 -1.04 -9.82 -9.13
N GLY A 28 0.14 -9.64 -8.55
CA GLY A 28 0.29 -9.52 -7.09
C GLY A 28 1.61 -10.12 -6.63
N GLU A 29 1.79 -10.21 -5.32
CA GLU A 29 3.03 -10.74 -4.70
C GLU A 29 3.23 -12.25 -4.91
N GLY A 30 2.17 -12.97 -5.30
CA GLY A 30 2.16 -14.41 -5.52
C GLY A 30 1.85 -15.22 -4.26
N ARG A 31 1.81 -16.55 -4.39
CA ARG A 31 1.40 -17.49 -3.32
C ARG A 31 2.28 -17.49 -2.07
N GLU A 32 3.48 -16.94 -2.18
CA GLU A 32 4.42 -16.81 -1.06
C GLU A 32 4.19 -15.54 -0.23
N SER A 33 3.23 -14.69 -0.62
CA SER A 33 2.84 -13.55 0.19
C SER A 33 2.08 -14.00 1.43
N ILE A 34 2.40 -13.36 2.55
CA ILE A 34 1.75 -13.62 3.84
C ILE A 34 0.55 -12.69 4.04
N LEU A 35 0.61 -11.48 3.49
CA LEU A 35 -0.38 -10.43 3.74
C LEU A 35 -1.34 -10.18 2.58
N GLN A 36 -1.01 -10.67 1.38
CA GLN A 36 -1.82 -10.49 0.19
C GLN A 36 -2.34 -11.83 -0.33
N ASP A 37 -3.66 -11.93 -0.45
CA ASP A 37 -4.29 -13.06 -1.12
C ASP A 37 -4.00 -13.04 -2.63
N GLU A 38 -3.90 -14.23 -3.22
CA GLU A 38 -3.79 -14.36 -4.66
C GLU A 38 -5.07 -13.83 -5.32
N PRO A 39 -4.99 -12.92 -6.32
CA PRO A 39 -6.21 -12.40 -6.90
C PRO A 39 -7.03 -13.48 -7.59
N ASN A 40 -8.34 -13.31 -7.49
CA ASN A 40 -9.30 -14.23 -8.06
C ASN A 40 -9.30 -14.15 -9.61
N PHE A 41 -10.04 -15.08 -10.22
CA PHE A 41 -10.11 -15.18 -11.68
C PHE A 41 -10.58 -13.88 -12.34
N GLN A 42 -11.55 -13.19 -11.75
CA GLN A 42 -12.15 -12.00 -12.34
C GLN A 42 -11.19 -10.82 -12.30
N MET A 43 -10.46 -10.63 -11.20
CA MET A 43 -9.42 -9.61 -11.10
C MET A 43 -8.30 -9.86 -12.11
N LYS A 44 -7.83 -11.12 -12.23
CA LYS A 44 -6.84 -11.50 -13.25
C LYS A 44 -7.35 -11.26 -14.67
N LYS A 45 -8.61 -11.59 -14.93
CA LYS A 45 -9.26 -11.37 -16.23
C LYS A 45 -9.36 -9.87 -16.55
N ALA A 46 -9.82 -9.05 -15.62
CA ALA A 46 -9.95 -7.60 -15.79
C ALA A 46 -8.59 -6.95 -16.10
N LEU A 47 -7.56 -7.31 -15.32
CA LEU A 47 -6.20 -6.82 -15.57
C LEU A 47 -5.68 -7.26 -16.93
N LYS A 48 -5.87 -8.53 -17.31
CA LYS A 48 -5.46 -9.05 -18.62
C LYS A 48 -6.21 -8.34 -19.76
N THR A 49 -7.49 -8.08 -19.61
CA THR A 49 -8.29 -7.33 -20.59
C THR A 49 -7.76 -5.91 -20.75
N ALA A 50 -7.45 -5.20 -19.66
CA ALA A 50 -6.88 -3.86 -19.72
C ALA A 50 -5.51 -3.85 -20.45
N VAL A 51 -4.62 -4.78 -20.10
CA VAL A 51 -3.31 -4.93 -20.76
C VAL A 51 -3.47 -5.26 -22.25
N ASN A 52 -4.39 -6.16 -22.61
CA ASN A 52 -4.65 -6.52 -24.01
C ASN A 52 -5.19 -5.34 -24.81
N LEU A 53 -6.04 -4.48 -24.23
CA LEU A 53 -6.53 -3.27 -24.89
C LEU A 53 -5.37 -2.30 -25.18
N LEU A 54 -4.48 -2.09 -24.20
CA LEU A 54 -3.29 -1.25 -24.37
C LEU A 54 -2.35 -1.80 -25.45
N SER A 55 -2.14 -3.12 -25.48
CA SER A 55 -1.31 -3.74 -26.52
C SER A 55 -1.95 -3.68 -27.90
N ASN A 56 -3.22 -4.05 -28.03
CA ASN A 56 -3.86 -4.23 -29.34
C ASN A 56 -4.34 -2.92 -29.96
N GLN A 57 -4.93 -2.02 -29.17
CA GLN A 57 -5.51 -0.78 -29.69
C GLN A 57 -4.46 0.35 -29.75
N PHE A 58 -3.55 0.39 -28.78
CA PHE A 58 -2.58 1.48 -28.65
C PHE A 58 -1.14 1.06 -28.99
N SER A 59 -0.92 -0.22 -29.37
CA SER A 59 0.39 -0.75 -29.77
C SER A 59 1.48 -0.60 -28.69
N CYS A 60 1.09 -0.48 -27.42
CA CYS A 60 2.05 -0.37 -26.32
C CYS A 60 2.80 -1.70 -26.09
N ALA A 61 4.07 -1.61 -25.73
CA ALA A 61 4.85 -2.78 -25.34
C ALA A 61 4.42 -3.27 -23.95
N THR A 62 3.85 -4.48 -23.85
CA THR A 62 3.38 -5.05 -22.57
C THR A 62 4.28 -6.16 -22.07
N THR A 63 4.72 -6.11 -20.81
CA THR A 63 5.58 -7.12 -20.18
C THR A 63 5.03 -7.56 -18.83
N LYS A 64 4.83 -8.87 -18.65
CA LYS A 64 4.52 -9.43 -17.33
C LYS A 64 5.79 -9.44 -16.49
N VAL A 65 5.73 -8.84 -15.30
CA VAL A 65 6.86 -8.79 -14.37
C VAL A 65 6.55 -9.53 -13.07
N ASN A 66 7.61 -9.89 -12.34
CA ASN A 66 7.52 -10.44 -11.00
C ASN A 66 8.54 -9.73 -10.10
N LEU A 67 8.06 -8.78 -9.31
CA LEU A 67 8.87 -8.01 -8.37
C LEU A 67 8.87 -8.72 -7.01
N SER A 68 9.84 -9.61 -6.81
CA SER A 68 10.00 -10.36 -5.54
C SER A 68 10.18 -9.44 -4.33
N CYS A 69 10.64 -8.21 -4.53
CA CYS A 69 10.78 -7.19 -3.50
C CYS A 69 9.45 -6.70 -2.90
N PHE A 70 8.31 -6.98 -3.55
CA PHE A 70 6.99 -6.65 -3.03
C PHE A 70 6.51 -7.65 -1.96
N ARG A 71 7.04 -8.89 -1.97
CA ARG A 71 6.59 -9.98 -1.06
C ARG A 71 6.74 -9.69 0.43
N ASN A 72 7.60 -8.73 0.80
CA ASN A 72 7.74 -8.29 2.19
C ASN A 72 6.87 -7.05 2.44
N SER A 73 5.56 -7.21 2.27
CA SER A 73 4.57 -6.14 2.45
C SER A 73 4.53 -5.56 3.86
N LEU A 74 4.98 -6.32 4.87
CA LEU A 74 5.14 -5.84 6.25
C LEU A 74 6.11 -4.66 6.34
N ALA A 75 7.15 -4.63 5.49
CA ALA A 75 8.07 -3.49 5.44
C ALA A 75 7.37 -2.20 5.00
N PHE A 76 6.34 -2.29 4.16
CA PHE A 76 5.53 -1.14 3.75
C PHE A 76 4.46 -0.79 4.77
N ALA A 77 3.90 -1.77 5.49
CA ALA A 77 2.93 -1.51 6.57
C ALA A 77 3.51 -0.57 7.65
N ARG A 78 4.82 -0.67 7.93
CA ARG A 78 5.53 0.30 8.77
C ARG A 78 5.36 1.75 8.30
N LEU A 79 5.40 2.00 6.99
CA LEU A 79 5.27 3.36 6.45
C LEU A 79 3.90 3.95 6.80
N ILE A 80 2.85 3.14 6.71
CA ILE A 80 1.48 3.53 7.07
C ILE A 80 1.39 3.81 8.59
N LEU A 81 1.94 2.92 9.40
CA LEU A 81 1.91 3.04 10.87
C LEU A 81 2.81 4.17 11.41
N GLN A 82 3.66 4.77 10.58
CA GLN A 82 4.50 5.92 10.93
C GLN A 82 3.98 7.25 10.42
N VAL A 83 2.84 7.26 9.72
CA VAL A 83 2.19 8.51 9.33
C VAL A 83 1.70 9.21 10.59
N LYS A 84 2.03 10.50 10.68
CA LYS A 84 1.66 11.41 11.77
C LYS A 84 0.44 12.24 11.38
N GLY A 85 -0.29 12.74 12.36
CA GLY A 85 -1.42 13.63 12.10
C GLY A 85 -2.69 12.89 11.65
N ILE A 86 -2.79 11.59 11.91
CA ILE A 86 -3.98 10.80 11.57
C ILE A 86 -4.90 10.77 12.77
N GLU A 87 -6.14 11.24 12.55
CA GLU A 87 -7.20 11.12 13.54
C GLU A 87 -7.40 9.66 13.97
N ASN A 88 -7.44 9.44 15.28
CA ASN A 88 -7.53 8.09 15.82
C ASN A 88 -8.40 8.05 17.08
N VAL A 89 -8.82 6.83 17.43
CA VAL A 89 -9.74 6.57 18.55
C VAL A 89 -9.14 6.83 19.93
N PHE A 90 -7.84 7.13 20.01
CA PHE A 90 -7.15 7.43 21.26
C PHE A 90 -6.96 8.94 21.50
N GLN A 91 -7.19 9.77 20.48
CA GLN A 91 -6.92 11.21 20.55
C GLN A 91 -7.73 11.89 21.66
N THR A 92 -7.10 12.87 22.30
CA THR A 92 -7.75 13.67 23.36
C THR A 92 -8.21 15.03 22.85
N ASN A 93 -7.48 15.58 21.87
CA ASN A 93 -7.79 16.83 21.21
C ASN A 93 -7.59 16.63 19.69
N ASP A 94 -8.50 17.17 18.89
CA ASP A 94 -8.46 17.12 17.43
C ASP A 94 -7.29 17.94 16.87
N GLU A 95 -6.78 18.92 17.62
CA GLU A 95 -5.60 19.71 17.22
C GLU A 95 -4.27 18.95 17.32
N ASN A 96 -4.22 17.87 18.11
CA ASN A 96 -3.00 17.07 18.28
C ASN A 96 -3.33 15.57 18.31
N PRO A 97 -3.66 14.96 17.16
CA PRO A 97 -4.11 13.57 17.08
C PRO A 97 -3.03 12.56 17.48
N ASP A 98 -1.75 12.95 17.48
CA ASP A 98 -0.64 12.08 17.89
C ASP A 98 -0.42 12.05 19.43
N ASP A 99 -1.14 12.86 20.20
CA ASP A 99 -0.99 12.96 21.66
C ASP A 99 -1.99 12.04 22.39
N TYR A 100 -1.59 10.78 22.49
CA TYR A 100 -2.30 9.78 23.27
C TYR A 100 -1.33 8.89 24.07
N GLY A 101 -1.68 8.66 25.33
CA GLY A 101 -0.88 7.86 26.26
C GLY A 101 -1.28 6.38 26.28
N ALA A 102 -0.41 5.55 26.87
CA ALA A 102 -0.66 4.11 27.05
C ALA A 102 -1.95 3.80 27.85
N LEU A 103 -2.33 4.68 28.78
CA LEU A 103 -3.56 4.55 29.56
C LEU A 103 -4.82 4.63 28.69
N ARG A 104 -4.85 5.54 27.71
CA ARG A 104 -5.97 5.69 26.76
C ARG A 104 -6.09 4.47 25.84
N MET A 105 -4.96 3.94 25.38
CA MET A 105 -4.96 2.70 24.60
C MET A 105 -5.53 1.53 25.40
N LEU A 106 -5.13 1.40 26.67
CA LEU A 106 -5.66 0.36 27.56
C LEU A 106 -7.15 0.56 27.83
N GLU A 107 -7.59 1.79 28.09
CA GLU A 107 -9.00 2.14 28.29
C GLU A 107 -9.85 1.74 27.08
N MET A 108 -9.39 2.06 25.86
CA MET A 108 -10.11 1.71 24.63
C MET A 108 -10.12 0.21 24.35
N LEU A 109 -9.04 -0.51 24.67
CA LEU A 109 -9.00 -1.98 24.61
C LEU A 109 -10.00 -2.60 25.59
N LEU A 110 -10.05 -2.10 26.84
CA LEU A 110 -11.00 -2.56 27.85
C LEU A 110 -12.44 -2.26 27.42
N LYS A 111 -12.74 -1.03 26.97
CA LYS A 111 -14.04 -0.65 26.42
C LYS A 111 -14.44 -1.55 25.26
N LYS A 112 -13.50 -1.98 24.41
CA LYS A 112 -13.80 -2.91 23.31
C LYS A 112 -14.11 -4.30 23.83
N LEU A 113 -13.36 -4.79 24.81
CA LEU A 113 -13.56 -6.11 25.44
C LEU A 113 -14.87 -6.19 26.23
N THR A 114 -15.29 -5.09 26.86
CA THR A 114 -16.56 -4.96 27.59
C THR A 114 -17.74 -4.53 26.71
N PHE A 115 -17.55 -4.45 25.38
CA PHE A 115 -18.57 -4.01 24.40
C PHE A 115 -19.12 -2.59 24.64
N GLN A 116 -18.37 -1.73 25.32
CA GLN A 116 -18.74 -0.34 25.63
C GLN A 116 -18.32 0.67 24.54
N THR A 117 -17.76 0.21 23.42
CA THR A 117 -17.41 1.07 22.28
C THR A 117 -17.77 0.44 20.94
N ASN A 118 -18.27 1.28 20.03
CA ASN A 118 -18.55 0.93 18.64
C ASN A 118 -17.31 1.04 17.74
N ALA A 119 -16.15 1.43 18.29
CA ALA A 119 -14.90 1.50 17.54
C ALA A 119 -14.57 0.14 16.91
N SER A 120 -14.09 0.17 15.66
CA SER A 120 -13.66 -1.06 14.98
C SER A 120 -12.46 -1.69 15.71
N ILE A 121 -12.35 -3.03 15.68
CA ILE A 121 -11.20 -3.71 16.30
C ILE A 121 -9.88 -3.22 15.68
N SER A 122 -9.86 -2.96 14.37
CA SER A 122 -8.69 -2.45 13.65
C SER A 122 -8.26 -1.08 14.17
N SER A 123 -9.21 -0.19 14.45
CA SER A 123 -8.93 1.13 15.03
C SER A 123 -8.34 1.02 16.44
N VAL A 124 -8.83 0.09 17.26
CA VAL A 124 -8.33 -0.14 18.62
C VAL A 124 -6.96 -0.85 18.62
N LEU A 125 -6.65 -1.63 17.59
CA LEU A 125 -5.35 -2.29 17.45
C LEU A 125 -4.26 -1.40 16.83
N PHE A 126 -4.63 -0.31 16.16
CA PHE A 126 -3.69 0.60 15.51
C PHE A 126 -2.63 1.15 16.47
N GLY A 127 -3.04 1.67 17.63
CA GLY A 127 -2.13 2.27 18.62
C GLY A 127 -1.11 1.26 19.17
N PRO A 128 -1.54 0.08 19.66
CA PRO A 128 -0.62 -0.99 20.05
C PRO A 128 0.36 -1.39 18.94
N LEU A 129 -0.10 -1.56 17.70
CA LEU A 129 0.77 -1.91 16.56
C LEU A 129 1.83 -0.84 16.28
N GLN A 130 1.44 0.43 16.34
CA GLN A 130 2.35 1.54 16.17
C GLN A 130 3.40 1.60 17.29
N CYS A 131 2.99 1.38 18.54
CA CYS A 131 3.91 1.29 19.68
C CYS A 131 4.92 0.15 19.50
N LEU A 132 4.48 -1.05 19.08
CA LEU A 132 5.38 -2.18 18.80
C LEU A 132 6.43 -1.85 17.73
N ILE A 133 6.04 -1.13 16.68
CA ILE A 133 6.96 -0.69 15.62
C ILE A 133 7.95 0.37 16.14
N GLN A 134 7.49 1.27 17.01
CA GLN A 134 8.35 2.28 17.64
C GLN A 134 9.32 1.66 18.64
N LEU A 135 8.94 0.58 19.32
CA LEU A 135 9.80 -0.15 20.26
C LEU A 135 10.72 -1.17 19.58
N ALA A 136 10.52 -1.45 18.29
CA ALA A 136 11.33 -2.42 17.55
C ALA A 136 12.84 -2.07 17.59
N PRO A 137 13.74 -3.09 17.64
CA PRO A 137 15.19 -2.88 17.66
C PRO A 137 15.69 -2.07 16.46
N LYS A 138 16.73 -1.24 16.68
CA LYS A 138 17.30 -0.36 15.64
C LYS A 138 17.69 -1.14 14.38
N GLU A 139 18.31 -2.31 14.52
CA GLU A 139 18.70 -3.18 13.41
C GLU A 139 17.50 -3.60 12.54
N MET A 140 16.38 -3.95 13.17
CA MET A 140 15.15 -4.29 12.46
C MET A 140 14.63 -3.06 11.69
N LYS A 141 14.64 -1.87 12.31
CA LYS A 141 14.22 -0.63 11.66
C LYS A 141 15.07 -0.32 10.43
N GLU A 142 16.39 -0.43 10.55
CA GLU A 142 17.34 -0.20 9.45
C GLU A 142 17.16 -1.24 8.32
N ARG A 143 16.90 -2.50 8.66
CA ARG A 143 16.63 -3.55 7.66
C ARG A 143 15.37 -3.26 6.86
N LEU A 144 14.30 -2.82 7.53
CA LEU A 144 13.04 -2.44 6.85
C LEU A 144 13.24 -1.21 5.96
N GLU A 145 13.98 -0.20 6.44
CA GLU A 145 14.28 0.99 5.64
C GLU A 145 15.12 0.67 4.40
N LYS A 146 16.14 -0.18 4.55
CA LYS A 146 16.93 -0.70 3.43
C LYS A 146 16.05 -1.43 2.41
N HIS A 147 15.10 -2.25 2.88
CA HIS A 147 14.15 -2.96 2.01
C HIS A 147 13.25 -1.99 1.25
N VAL A 148 12.67 -1.00 1.93
CA VAL A 148 11.82 0.04 1.31
C VAL A 148 12.62 0.81 0.25
N LYS A 149 13.85 1.22 0.56
CA LYS A 149 14.73 1.93 -0.38
C LYS A 149 15.09 1.07 -1.58
N TYR A 150 15.42 -0.20 -1.35
CA TYR A 150 15.69 -1.17 -2.42
C TYR A 150 14.48 -1.34 -3.34
N THR A 151 13.29 -1.54 -2.78
CA THR A 151 12.07 -1.69 -3.58
C THR A 151 11.76 -0.42 -4.38
N LYS A 152 11.89 0.76 -3.76
CA LYS A 152 11.70 2.04 -4.47
C LYS A 152 12.65 2.15 -5.66
N ASN A 153 13.94 1.87 -5.45
CA ASN A 153 14.93 1.94 -6.52
C ASN A 153 14.63 0.93 -7.64
N LYS A 154 14.20 -0.28 -7.29
CA LYS A 154 13.81 -1.30 -8.28
C LYS A 154 12.59 -0.91 -9.10
N VAL A 155 11.61 -0.25 -8.48
CA VAL A 155 10.44 0.28 -9.20
C VAL A 155 10.86 1.41 -10.13
N VAL A 156 11.68 2.36 -9.66
CA VAL A 156 12.20 3.46 -10.50
C VAL A 156 13.02 2.92 -11.67
N GLU A 157 13.90 1.96 -11.44
CA GLU A 157 14.72 1.29 -12.47
C GLU A 157 13.84 0.56 -13.49
N LEU A 158 12.76 -0.11 -13.05
CA LEU A 158 11.84 -0.81 -13.94
C LEU A 158 11.04 0.16 -14.80
N LEU A 159 10.50 1.23 -14.20
CA LEU A 159 9.64 2.17 -14.91
C LEU A 159 10.45 3.08 -15.85
N GLY A 160 11.64 3.52 -15.44
CA GLY A 160 12.39 4.51 -16.22
C GLY A 160 11.57 5.78 -16.43
N GLU A 161 11.61 6.33 -17.65
CA GLU A 161 10.88 7.56 -18.02
C GLU A 161 9.45 7.25 -18.50
N ASP A 162 9.27 6.25 -19.37
CA ASP A 162 7.99 5.96 -20.04
C ASP A 162 7.28 4.68 -19.56
N GLY A 163 7.69 4.14 -18.42
CA GLY A 163 7.14 2.89 -17.89
C GLY A 163 5.96 3.11 -16.97
N VAL A 164 4.95 2.24 -17.09
CA VAL A 164 3.77 2.20 -16.22
C VAL A 164 3.62 0.80 -15.65
N LEU A 165 3.45 0.68 -14.33
CA LEU A 165 3.12 -0.59 -13.68
C LEU A 165 1.62 -0.67 -13.40
N ILE A 166 0.95 -1.64 -14.02
CA ILE A 166 -0.43 -2.01 -13.71
C ILE A 166 -0.40 -3.10 -12.65
N TYR A 167 -0.97 -2.78 -11.49
CA TYR A 167 -1.05 -3.64 -10.31
C TYR A 167 -2.49 -3.63 -9.77
N PRO A 168 -3.08 -4.78 -9.43
CA PRO A 168 -4.44 -4.82 -8.91
C PRO A 168 -4.53 -4.15 -7.54
N THR A 169 -5.50 -3.27 -7.36
CA THR A 169 -5.70 -2.56 -6.08
C THR A 169 -6.22 -3.48 -4.99
N PHE A 170 -6.96 -4.54 -5.35
CA PHE A 170 -7.50 -5.54 -4.45
C PHE A 170 -7.49 -6.93 -5.10
N SER A 171 -7.54 -8.00 -4.31
CA SER A 171 -7.49 -9.39 -4.81
C SER A 171 -8.80 -9.86 -5.45
N CYS A 172 -9.91 -9.16 -5.21
CA CYS A 172 -11.27 -9.59 -5.58
C CYS A 172 -12.19 -8.39 -5.79
N GLU A 173 -13.41 -8.64 -6.25
CA GLU A 173 -14.46 -7.63 -6.35
C GLU A 173 -14.97 -7.21 -4.97
N ALA A 174 -15.79 -6.15 -4.96
CA ALA A 174 -16.50 -5.73 -3.76
C ALA A 174 -17.26 -6.92 -3.16
N GLN A 175 -16.94 -7.22 -1.91
CA GLN A 175 -17.58 -8.30 -1.16
C GLN A 175 -19.04 -7.96 -0.92
N TYR A 176 -19.90 -8.98 -1.01
CA TYR A 176 -21.24 -8.86 -0.45
C TYR A 176 -21.15 -8.70 1.06
N HIS A 177 -22.12 -7.98 1.64
CA HIS A 177 -22.26 -7.88 3.09
C HIS A 177 -22.22 -9.29 3.70
N ASN A 178 -21.38 -9.47 4.74
CA ASN A 178 -21.14 -10.72 5.46
C ASN A 178 -20.39 -11.83 4.70
N LYS A 179 -19.66 -11.52 3.61
CA LYS A 179 -18.75 -12.47 2.96
C LYS A 179 -17.33 -11.95 2.98
N MET A 180 -16.36 -12.84 3.23
CA MET A 180 -14.95 -12.56 2.98
C MET A 180 -14.58 -12.99 1.57
N CYS A 181 -13.54 -12.39 1.00
CA CYS A 181 -12.97 -12.87 -0.26
C CYS A 181 -12.37 -14.24 -0.05
N GLY A 182 -12.73 -15.15 -0.95
CA GLY A 182 -12.22 -16.52 -1.02
C GLY A 182 -11.44 -16.73 -2.30
#